data_AF-A0A258FHD5-F1
#
_entry.id   AF-A0A258FHD5-F1
#
_cell.length_a   1.000
_cell.length_b   1.000
_cell.length_c   1.000
_cell.angle_alpha   90.00
_cell.angle_beta   90.00
_cell.angle_gamma   90.00
#
_symmetry.space_group_name_H-M   'P 1'
#
loop_
_entity.id
_entity.type
_entity.pdbx_description
1 polymer ?
#
loop_
_entity_poly.entity_id
_entity_poly.type
_entity_poly.pdbx_seq_one_letter_code
_entity_poly.pdbx_strand_id
1 'polypeptide(L)'
;MPRQRRGAALAGLNWIAGAVATAVAVTIAAVLTVVFAATLAVILVLTSALIAVCAAAMRARRQPQAQGVLIEARKVGHSWVAYGWDERRR
;
A
#
# COMPACT_ATOMS: atom_id res chain seq x y z
N MET A 1 -9.78 -55.94 -36.97
CA MET A 1 -8.93 -54.90 -36.34
C MET A 1 -9.76 -53.96 -35.43
N PRO A 2 -10.07 -54.30 -34.16
CA PRO A 2 -10.89 -53.44 -33.27
C PRO A 2 -10.09 -52.57 -32.27
N ARG A 3 -8.76 -52.72 -32.15
CA ARG A 3 -7.95 -51.97 -31.16
C ARG A 3 -7.89 -50.45 -31.42
N GLN A 4 -8.02 -50.03 -32.67
CA GLN A 4 -7.80 -48.65 -33.09
C GLN A 4 -8.90 -47.69 -32.59
N ARG A 5 -10.15 -48.15 -32.48
CA ARG A 5 -11.28 -47.33 -31.99
C ARG A 5 -11.22 -47.03 -30.49
N ARG A 6 -10.66 -47.94 -29.68
CA ARG A 6 -10.51 -47.75 -28.23
C ARG A 6 -9.46 -46.69 -27.89
N GLY A 7 -8.36 -46.63 -28.62
CA GLY A 7 -7.33 -45.60 -28.44
C GLY A 7 -7.84 -44.19 -28.74
N ALA A 8 -8.66 -44.03 -29.78
CA ALA A 8 -9.25 -42.73 -30.15
C ALA A 8 -10.28 -42.21 -29.13
N ALA A 9 -11.09 -43.10 -28.55
CA ALA A 9 -12.06 -42.71 -27.52
C ALA A 9 -11.39 -42.25 -26.21
N LEU A 10 -10.34 -42.95 -25.77
CA LEU A 10 -9.55 -42.55 -24.60
C LEU A 10 -8.78 -41.25 -24.84
N ALA A 11 -8.29 -41.02 -26.08
CA ALA A 11 -7.63 -39.77 -26.44
C ALA A 11 -8.59 -38.57 -26.35
N GLY A 12 -9.83 -38.71 -26.82
CA GLY A 12 -10.86 -37.67 -26.68
C GLY A 12 -11.21 -37.38 -25.22
N LEU A 13 -11.34 -38.41 -24.38
CA LEU A 13 -11.63 -38.26 -22.96
C LEU A 13 -10.50 -37.52 -22.22
N ASN A 14 -9.24 -37.87 -22.52
CA ASN A 14 -8.08 -37.19 -21.96
C ASN A 14 -8.01 -35.72 -22.35
N TRP A 15 -8.42 -35.38 -23.59
CA TRP A 15 -8.46 -34.00 -24.06
C TRP A 15 -9.51 -33.17 -23.29
N ILE A 16 -10.72 -33.71 -23.10
CA ILE A 16 -11.79 -33.05 -22.34
C ILE A 16 -11.38 -32.91 -20.86
N ALA A 17 -10.82 -33.96 -20.26
CA ALA A 17 -10.33 -33.91 -18.89
C ALA A 17 -9.24 -32.83 -18.71
N GLY A 18 -8.33 -32.72 -19.67
CA GLY A 18 -7.33 -31.65 -19.70
C GLY A 18 -7.96 -30.26 -19.78
N ALA A 19 -8.93 -30.06 -20.67
CA ALA A 19 -9.63 -28.78 -20.81
C ALA A 19 -10.34 -28.36 -19.52
N VAL A 20 -11.03 -29.30 -18.85
CA VAL A 20 -11.68 -29.05 -17.56
C VAL A 20 -10.65 -28.70 -16.48
N ALA A 21 -9.55 -29.45 -16.41
CA ALA A 21 -8.48 -29.17 -15.45
C ALA A 21 -7.88 -27.77 -15.65
N THR A 22 -7.64 -27.34 -16.89
CA THR A 22 -7.16 -25.99 -17.19
C THR A 22 -8.18 -24.93 -16.79
N ALA A 23 -9.47 -25.14 -17.06
CA ALA A 23 -10.52 -24.19 -16.68
C ALA A 23 -10.59 -24.01 -15.14
N VAL A 24 -10.50 -25.10 -14.39
CA VAL A 24 -10.45 -25.06 -12.92
C VAL A 24 -9.18 -24.34 -12.44
N ALA A 25 -8.03 -24.65 -13.01
CA ALA A 25 -6.76 -24.01 -12.66
C ALA A 25 -6.80 -22.50 -12.90
N VAL A 26 -7.33 -22.05 -14.04
CA VAL A 26 -7.50 -20.62 -14.35
C VAL A 26 -8.44 -19.94 -13.36
N THR A 27 -9.53 -20.61 -12.98
CA THR A 27 -10.47 -20.07 -12.00
C THR A 27 -9.79 -19.85 -10.64
N ILE A 28 -9.01 -20.83 -10.17
CA ILE A 28 -8.25 -20.71 -8.91
C ILE A 28 -7.22 -19.58 -9.01
N ALA A 29 -6.48 -19.51 -10.11
CA ALA A 29 -5.49 -18.47 -10.33
C ALA A 29 -6.12 -17.07 -10.33
N ALA A 30 -7.29 -16.90 -10.96
CA ALA A 30 -8.03 -15.66 -10.96
C ALA A 30 -8.43 -15.25 -9.53
N VAL A 31 -8.99 -16.17 -8.75
CA VAL A 31 -9.36 -15.90 -7.34
C VAL A 31 -8.14 -15.49 -6.52
N LEU A 32 -7.03 -16.24 -6.61
CA LEU A 32 -5.79 -15.92 -5.93
C LEU A 32 -5.25 -14.54 -6.33
N THR A 33 -5.32 -14.21 -7.62
CA THR A 33 -4.88 -12.92 -8.16
C THR A 33 -5.68 -11.79 -7.55
N VAL A 34 -7.01 -11.93 -7.44
CA VAL A 34 -7.88 -10.90 -6.84
C VAL A 34 -7.53 -10.69 -5.35
N VAL A 35 -7.39 -11.77 -4.60
CA VAL A 35 -7.04 -11.70 -3.16
C VAL A 35 -5.66 -11.06 -2.97
N PHE A 36 -4.70 -11.45 -3.80
CA PHE A 36 -3.36 -10.89 -3.79
C PHE A 36 -3.36 -9.40 -4.14
N ALA A 37 -4.08 -9.00 -5.20
CA ALA A 37 -4.23 -7.61 -5.61
C ALA A 37 -4.90 -6.76 -4.52
N ALA A 38 -5.94 -7.28 -3.87
CA ALA A 38 -6.58 -6.61 -2.74
C ALA A 38 -5.61 -6.39 -1.58
N THR A 39 -4.79 -7.39 -1.27
CA THR A 39 -3.75 -7.30 -0.22
C THR A 39 -2.72 -6.24 -0.57
N LEU A 40 -2.21 -6.24 -1.81
CA LEU A 40 -1.26 -5.24 -2.28
C LEU A 40 -1.86 -3.83 -2.28
N ALA A 41 -3.14 -3.67 -2.60
CA ALA A 41 -3.82 -2.38 -2.54
C ALA A 41 -3.80 -1.82 -1.10
N VAL A 42 -4.11 -2.66 -0.10
CA VAL A 42 -4.05 -2.26 1.31
C VAL A 42 -2.63 -1.88 1.72
N ILE A 43 -1.64 -2.72 1.39
CA ILE A 43 -0.24 -2.43 1.69
C ILE A 43 0.19 -1.12 1.04
N LEU A 44 -0.14 -0.89 -0.22
CA LEU A 44 0.22 0.32 -0.95
C LEU A 44 -0.38 1.57 -0.31
N VAL A 45 -1.64 1.51 0.12
CA VAL A 45 -2.29 2.60 0.85
C VAL A 45 -1.56 2.89 2.16
N LEU A 46 -1.28 1.86 2.98
CA LEU A 46 -0.59 2.03 4.25
C LEU A 46 0.84 2.56 4.06
N THR A 47 1.59 1.97 3.12
CA THR A 47 2.95 2.40 2.78
C THR A 47 2.94 3.84 2.26
N SER A 48 1.99 4.22 1.39
CA SER A 48 1.85 5.59 0.90
C SER A 48 1.57 6.57 2.05
N ALA A 49 0.65 6.23 2.95
CA ALA A 49 0.36 7.04 4.13
C ALA A 49 1.60 7.22 5.02
N LEU A 50 2.34 6.14 5.29
CA LEU A 50 3.58 6.20 6.07
C LEU A 50 4.65 7.06 5.39
N ILE A 51 4.84 6.89 4.07
CA ILE A 51 5.78 7.71 3.29
C ILE A 51 5.39 9.18 3.33
N ALA A 52 4.10 9.51 3.19
CA ALA A 52 3.62 10.87 3.25
C ALA A 52 3.92 11.52 4.61
N VAL A 53 3.69 10.79 5.71
CA VAL A 53 4.01 11.26 7.06
C VAL A 53 5.52 11.43 7.25
N CYS A 54 6.32 10.45 6.83
CA CYS A 54 7.78 10.55 6.87
C CYS A 54 8.30 11.74 6.06
N ALA A 55 7.76 11.95 4.86
CA ALA A 55 8.11 13.08 4.01
C ALA A 55 7.73 14.41 4.66
N ALA A 56 6.54 14.51 5.27
CA ALA A 56 6.10 15.70 5.99
C ALA A 56 7.01 15.99 7.20
N ALA A 57 7.36 14.98 7.99
CA ALA A 57 8.26 15.12 9.13
C ALA A 57 9.67 15.58 8.72
N MET A 58 10.22 15.00 7.64
CA MET A 58 11.50 15.44 7.08
C MET A 58 11.41 16.87 6.54
N ARG A 59 10.30 17.24 5.91
CA ARG A 59 10.07 18.60 5.40
C ARG A 59 9.98 19.61 6.54
N ALA A 60 9.32 19.28 7.64
CA ALA A 60 9.26 20.13 8.83
C ALA A 60 10.63 20.37 9.45
N ARG A 61 11.49 19.35 9.50
CA ARG A 61 12.89 19.48 9.96
C ARG A 61 13.75 20.34 9.02
N ARG A 62 13.41 20.36 7.73
CA ARG A 62 14.11 21.14 6.71
C ARG A 62 13.54 22.55 6.53
N GLN A 63 12.40 22.88 7.15
CA GLN A 63 11.97 24.28 7.21
C GLN A 63 13.03 25.04 7.99
N PRO A 64 13.64 26.08 7.42
CA PRO A 64 14.52 26.95 8.19
C PRO A 64 13.72 27.42 9.39
N GLN A 65 14.25 27.21 10.61
CA GLN A 65 13.72 27.90 11.78
C GLN A 65 13.52 29.35 11.37
N ALA A 66 12.30 29.87 11.51
CA ALA A 66 12.07 31.30 11.36
C ALA A 66 13.05 31.99 12.31
N GLN A 67 14.14 32.53 11.76
CA GLN A 67 15.20 33.15 12.52
C GLN A 67 14.57 34.37 13.19
N GLY A 68 14.24 34.28 14.48
CA GLY A 68 13.86 35.44 15.29
C GLY A 68 12.51 35.39 16.01
N VAL A 69 11.67 34.36 15.84
CA VAL A 69 10.46 34.25 16.68
C VAL A 69 10.77 33.33 17.88
N LEU A 70 11.39 33.91 18.90
CA LEU A 70 11.53 33.26 20.20
C LEU A 70 10.16 33.26 20.86
N ILE A 71 9.46 32.13 20.80
CA ILE A 71 8.25 31.92 21.59
C ILE A 71 8.69 31.58 23.01
N GLU A 72 8.82 32.59 23.86
CA GLU A 72 9.17 32.41 25.27
C GLU A 72 7.89 32.06 26.03
N ALA A 73 7.76 30.79 26.43
CA ALA A 73 6.67 30.33 27.29
C ALA A 73 6.99 30.72 28.73
N ARG A 74 6.42 31.85 29.19
CA ARG A 74 6.61 32.32 30.56
C ARG A 74 5.39 31.97 31.40
N LYS A 75 5.60 31.24 32.48
CA LYS A 75 4.57 31.03 33.49
C LYS A 75 4.38 32.33 34.27
N VAL A 76 3.26 33.01 34.04
CA VAL A 76 2.92 34.25 34.75
C VAL A 76 1.79 33.92 35.72
N GLY A 77 2.10 33.97 37.02
CA GLY A 77 1.17 33.55 38.07
C GLY A 77 0.81 32.06 37.95
N HIS A 78 -0.47 31.77 37.67
CA HIS A 78 -1.02 30.41 37.56
C HIS A 78 -1.29 29.97 36.11
N SER A 79 -0.98 30.79 35.11
CA SER A 79 -1.22 30.49 33.69
C SER A 79 0.06 30.45 32.87
N TRP A 80 0.10 29.52 31.91
CA TRP A 80 1.15 29.49 30.90
C TRP A 80 0.75 30.38 29.73
N VAL A 81 1.57 31.38 29.43
CA VAL A 81 1.37 32.27 28.29
C VAL A 81 2.57 32.17 27.36
N ALA A 82 2.32 31.94 26.08
CA ALA A 82 3.32 32.00 25.04
C ALA A 82 3.37 33.43 24.49
N TYR A 83 4.49 34.12 24.70
CA TYR A 83 4.76 35.40 24.06
C TYR A 83 5.63 35.15 22.84
N GLY A 84 5.12 35.51 21.65
CA GLY A 84 5.93 35.62 20.45
C GLY A 84 6.24 37.08 20.22
N TRP A 85 7.47 37.51 20.51
CA TRP A 85 7.92 38.84 20.12
C TRP A 85 8.60 38.74 18.76
N ASP A 86 8.13 39.52 17.78
CA ASP A 86 8.80 39.68 16.50
C ASP A 86 9.99 40.62 16.75
N GLU A 87 11.19 40.05 16.91
CA GLU A 87 12.43 40.84 16.93
C GLU A 87 12.68 41.37 15.51
N ARG A 88 11.92 42.40 15.13
CA ARG A 88 12.17 43.20 13.94
C ARG A 88 13.46 43.97 14.16
N ARG A 89 14.60 43.31 13.98
CA ARG A 89 15.92 43.95 13.93
C ARG A 89 15.93 44.88 12.71
N ARG A 90 16.20 46.15 13.00
CA ARG A 90 16.50 47.19 12.01
C ARG A 90 17.78 46.87 11.25
#